data_AF-A0A9P6XKH1-F1
#
_entry.id   AF-A0A9P6XKH1-F1
#
_cell.length_a   1.000
_cell.length_b   1.000
_cell.length_c   1.000
_cell.angle_alpha   90.00
_cell.angle_beta   90.00
_cell.angle_gamma   90.00
#
_symmetry.space_group_name_H-M   'P 1'
#
loop_
_entity.id
_entity.type
_entity.pdbx_description
1 polymer ?
#
loop_
_entity_poly.entity_id
_entity_poly.type
_entity_poly.pdbx_seq_one_letter_code
_entity_poly.pdbx_strand_id
1 'polypeptide(L)'
;MSEYEGGRPQHDGIIRYGDHVSLKHVATNRYLTSRPGSYDGGSYQQKIFTVECSPEEESTWIVLPPAETEEEPGYEVGWDDPVRLKHVPTRVNLHTHGIQSPVSGQQEVSGFGDDETSDENDVWKVQQYNEDDEQYDDFWRVGQPFVLRHVETDRLLHSHEMLLEEGANEVTGYEENDENSMWVVTFD
;
A
#
# COMPACT_ATOMS: atom_id res chain seq x y z
N MET A 1 -22.62 0.46 9.63
CA MET A 1 -21.26 0.07 10.04
C MET A 1 -20.62 1.32 10.59
N SER A 2 -20.04 1.28 11.80
CA SER A 2 -19.47 2.47 12.42
C SER A 2 -18.35 3.03 11.54
N GLU A 3 -18.38 4.32 11.27
CA GLU A 3 -17.25 5.06 10.70
C GLU A 3 -16.11 4.98 11.72
N TYR A 4 -15.30 3.93 11.61
CA TYR A 4 -14.08 3.81 12.40
C TYR A 4 -13.11 4.87 11.86
N GLU A 5 -12.89 5.92 12.65
CA GLU A 5 -12.08 7.07 12.25
C GLU A 5 -10.58 6.77 12.24
N GLY A 6 -10.14 5.66 12.85
CA GLY A 6 -8.72 5.29 12.92
C GLY A 6 -7.83 6.28 13.63
N GLY A 7 -6.54 5.95 13.72
CA GLY A 7 -5.54 6.76 14.41
C GLY A 7 -4.13 6.43 13.95
N ARG A 8 -3.14 7.23 14.34
CA ARG A 8 -1.75 6.84 14.12
C ARG A 8 -1.40 5.64 15.02
N PRO A 9 -0.43 4.79 14.62
CA PRO A 9 0.10 3.73 15.47
C PRO A 9 0.46 4.23 16.87
N GLN A 10 0.27 3.36 17.85
CA GLN A 10 0.56 3.67 19.24
C GLN A 10 2.07 3.82 19.48
N HIS A 11 2.46 4.19 20.72
CA HIS A 11 3.88 4.40 21.07
C HIS A 11 4.73 3.12 20.95
N ASP A 12 4.12 1.94 20.93
CA ASP A 12 4.84 0.69 20.66
C ASP A 12 5.25 0.56 19.18
N GLY A 13 4.67 1.36 18.28
CA GLY A 13 4.94 1.32 16.85
C GLY A 13 4.38 0.09 16.14
N ILE A 14 3.60 -0.77 16.81
CA ILE A 14 2.93 -1.91 16.17
C ILE A 14 1.77 -1.38 15.33
N ILE A 15 1.73 -1.79 14.06
CA ILE A 15 0.62 -1.47 13.16
C ILE A 15 -0.56 -2.36 13.49
N ARG A 16 -1.73 -1.74 13.63
CA ARG A 16 -3.00 -2.42 13.88
C ARG A 16 -3.98 -2.15 12.75
N TYR A 17 -4.93 -3.06 12.57
CA TYR A 17 -6.07 -2.77 11.73
C TYR A 17 -6.77 -1.50 12.23
N GLY A 18 -7.04 -0.58 11.31
CA GLY A 18 -7.58 0.73 11.59
C GLY A 18 -6.53 1.84 11.69
N ASP A 19 -5.24 1.51 11.76
CA ASP A 19 -4.20 2.54 11.84
C ASP A 19 -4.05 3.29 10.51
N HIS A 20 -3.80 4.59 10.63
CA HIS A 20 -3.41 5.48 9.55
C HIS A 20 -1.89 5.44 9.38
N VAL A 21 -1.45 5.06 8.18
CA VAL A 21 -0.04 4.90 7.81
C VAL A 21 0.30 5.72 6.58
N SER A 22 1.57 6.11 6.47
CA SER A 22 2.16 6.63 5.24
C SER A 22 3.30 5.71 4.81
N LEU A 23 3.21 5.23 3.57
CA LEU A 23 4.16 4.27 3.02
C LEU A 23 5.19 5.01 2.19
N LYS A 24 6.45 4.93 2.59
CA LYS A 24 7.58 5.52 1.87
C LYS A 24 8.34 4.43 1.14
N HIS A 25 8.52 4.64 -0.15
CA HIS A 25 9.38 3.82 -0.98
C HIS A 25 10.85 4.11 -0.63
N VAL A 26 11.60 3.08 -0.23
CA VAL A 26 12.94 3.27 0.35
C VAL A 26 13.94 3.75 -0.70
N ALA A 27 13.94 3.17 -1.90
CA ALA A 27 14.94 3.50 -2.93
C ALA A 27 14.81 4.95 -3.42
N THR A 28 13.60 5.47 -3.59
CA THR A 28 13.36 6.83 -4.14
C THR A 28 13.05 7.87 -3.07
N ASN A 29 12.86 7.46 -1.80
CA ASN A 29 12.41 8.33 -0.70
C ASN A 29 11.06 9.05 -0.94
N ARG A 30 10.19 8.48 -1.77
CA ARG A 30 8.89 9.05 -2.15
C ARG A 30 7.73 8.33 -1.46
N TYR A 31 6.62 9.02 -1.25
CA TYR A 31 5.46 8.49 -0.53
C TYR A 31 4.38 8.00 -1.50
N LEU A 32 3.81 6.83 -1.20
CA LEU A 32 2.67 6.28 -1.92
C LEU A 32 1.43 7.14 -1.70
N THR A 33 0.81 7.58 -2.78
CA THR A 33 -0.38 8.44 -2.72
C THR A 33 -1.25 8.23 -3.95
N SER A 34 -2.40 8.90 -3.94
CA SER A 34 -3.32 8.99 -5.06
C SER A 34 -4.05 10.32 -5.06
N ARG A 35 -4.60 10.72 -6.20
CA ARG A 35 -5.46 11.90 -6.34
C ARG A 35 -6.61 11.56 -7.29
N PRO A 36 -7.75 12.30 -7.23
CA PRO A 36 -8.81 12.13 -8.20
C PRO A 36 -8.28 12.29 -9.64
N GLY A 37 -8.42 11.24 -10.44
CA GLY A 37 -7.90 11.17 -11.80
C GLY A 37 -7.53 9.74 -12.19
N SER A 38 -8.01 9.31 -13.34
CA SER A 38 -7.80 7.96 -13.86
C SER A 38 -6.62 7.86 -14.81
N TYR A 39 -6.10 6.64 -15.01
CA TYR A 39 -5.23 6.36 -16.14
C TYR A 39 -5.93 6.66 -17.48
N ASP A 40 -5.18 7.16 -18.47
CA ASP A 40 -5.69 7.44 -19.82
C ASP A 40 -5.77 6.18 -20.72
N GLY A 41 -5.33 5.04 -20.19
CA GLY A 41 -5.34 3.71 -20.80
C GLY A 41 -5.29 2.63 -19.72
N GLY A 42 -5.13 1.36 -20.12
CA GLY A 42 -5.14 0.26 -19.15
C GLY A 42 -6.53 0.04 -18.56
N SER A 43 -6.63 0.06 -17.24
CA SER A 43 -7.90 -0.18 -16.51
C SER A 43 -8.87 1.00 -16.52
N TYR A 44 -8.37 2.22 -16.79
CA TYR A 44 -9.09 3.49 -16.56
C TYR A 44 -9.50 3.74 -15.10
N GLN A 45 -8.91 3.02 -14.14
CA GLN A 45 -9.09 3.23 -12.70
C GLN A 45 -8.19 4.37 -12.19
N GLN A 46 -8.36 4.75 -10.92
CA GLN A 46 -7.66 5.89 -10.33
C GLN A 46 -6.15 5.63 -10.27
N LYS A 47 -5.34 6.65 -10.58
CA LYS A 47 -3.88 6.52 -10.61
C LYS A 47 -3.29 6.36 -9.20
N ILE A 48 -2.37 5.43 -9.04
CA ILE A 48 -1.49 5.33 -7.87
C ILE A 48 -0.07 5.68 -8.30
N PHE A 49 0.64 6.46 -7.48
CA PHE A 49 1.98 6.96 -7.78
C PHE A 49 2.73 7.32 -6.49
N THR A 50 4.03 7.61 -6.60
CA THR A 50 4.81 8.15 -5.47
C THR A 50 5.31 9.58 -5.72
N VAL A 51 5.33 10.42 -4.67
CA VAL A 51 5.77 11.84 -4.73
C VAL A 51 6.81 12.19 -3.66
N GLU A 52 7.60 13.25 -3.87
CA GLU A 52 8.64 13.70 -2.93
C GLU A 52 8.10 14.40 -1.67
N CYS A 53 6.85 14.88 -1.70
CA CYS A 53 6.28 15.68 -0.61
C CYS A 53 5.53 14.81 0.40
N SER A 54 5.59 15.18 1.68
CA SER A 54 4.61 14.79 2.70
C SER A 54 3.65 15.96 2.96
N PRO A 55 2.47 15.99 2.33
CA PRO A 55 1.31 16.62 2.93
C PRO A 55 0.71 15.55 3.84
N GLU A 56 0.89 15.71 5.15
CA GLU A 56 0.01 15.06 6.10
C GLU A 56 -1.44 15.28 5.60
N GLU A 57 -2.21 14.19 5.50
CA GLU A 57 -3.52 14.05 4.83
C GLU A 57 -3.47 13.44 3.41
N GLU A 58 -2.65 13.91 2.45
CA GLU A 58 -2.71 13.43 1.06
C GLU A 58 -2.12 12.03 0.83
N SER A 59 -1.19 11.58 1.67
CA SER A 59 -0.54 10.26 1.53
C SER A 59 -0.93 9.30 2.66
N THR A 60 -2.09 9.53 3.27
CA THR A 60 -2.59 8.71 4.38
C THR A 60 -3.39 7.53 3.85
N TRP A 61 -3.03 6.34 4.30
CA TRP A 61 -3.73 5.09 4.04
C TRP A 61 -4.25 4.51 5.36
N ILE A 62 -5.47 3.99 5.39
CA ILE A 62 -5.97 3.19 6.51
C ILE A 62 -5.72 1.71 6.23
N VAL A 63 -5.12 1.03 7.20
CA VAL A 63 -4.93 -0.43 7.17
C VAL A 63 -6.24 -1.08 7.56
N LEU A 64 -6.82 -1.90 6.70
CA LEU A 64 -8.09 -2.58 6.96
C LEU A 64 -7.90 -4.08 6.83
N PRO A 65 -8.68 -4.88 7.56
CA PRO A 65 -8.66 -6.31 7.32
C PRO A 65 -9.45 -6.63 6.03
N PRO A 66 -9.33 -7.84 5.47
CA PRO A 66 -10.12 -8.28 4.32
C PRO A 66 -11.62 -8.15 4.59
N ALA A 67 -12.46 -8.07 3.56
CA ALA A 67 -13.90 -7.81 3.75
C ALA A 67 -14.62 -8.94 4.50
N GLU A 68 -14.21 -10.20 4.30
CA GLU A 68 -14.79 -11.39 4.93
C GLU A 68 -13.80 -12.01 5.91
N THR A 69 -13.65 -11.41 7.10
CA THR A 69 -12.72 -11.87 8.15
C THR A 69 -13.32 -11.69 9.54
N GLU A 70 -12.77 -12.43 10.51
CA GLU A 70 -13.07 -12.26 11.94
C GLU A 70 -12.19 -11.18 12.60
N GLU A 71 -11.17 -10.66 11.90
CA GLU A 71 -10.31 -9.57 12.38
C GLU A 71 -11.07 -8.25 12.50
N GLU A 72 -10.86 -7.53 13.60
CA GLU A 72 -11.50 -6.25 13.88
C GLU A 72 -10.47 -5.10 13.99
N PRO A 73 -10.87 -3.84 13.79
CA PRO A 73 -10.01 -2.70 14.07
C PRO A 73 -9.46 -2.73 15.51
N GLY A 74 -8.15 -2.53 15.65
CA GLY A 74 -7.40 -2.59 16.91
C GLY A 74 -6.58 -3.86 17.11
N TYR A 75 -6.79 -4.91 16.30
CA TYR A 75 -5.95 -6.11 16.31
C TYR A 75 -4.60 -5.82 15.62
N GLU A 76 -3.54 -6.42 16.15
CA GLU A 76 -2.16 -6.28 15.67
C GLU A 76 -2.00 -7.00 14.34
N VAL A 77 -1.35 -6.36 13.37
CA VAL A 77 -1.06 -6.96 12.07
C VAL A 77 0.26 -7.71 12.17
N GLY A 78 0.20 -9.02 12.05
CA GLY A 78 1.36 -9.91 11.97
C GLY A 78 2.00 -9.92 10.58
N TRP A 79 3.19 -10.51 10.50
CA TRP A 79 3.74 -10.87 9.19
C TRP A 79 2.89 -11.96 8.51
N ASP A 80 2.81 -11.89 7.18
CA ASP A 80 1.94 -12.70 6.31
C ASP A 80 0.43 -12.49 6.45
N ASP A 81 0.00 -11.60 7.37
CA ASP A 81 -1.42 -11.27 7.51
C ASP A 81 -1.94 -10.51 6.28
N PRO A 82 -3.17 -10.85 5.83
CA PRO A 82 -3.80 -10.17 4.72
C PRO A 82 -4.34 -8.81 5.17
N VAL A 83 -4.06 -7.77 4.40
CA VAL A 83 -4.51 -6.40 4.62
C VAL A 83 -5.12 -5.83 3.35
N ARG A 84 -5.99 -4.84 3.52
CA ARG A 84 -6.38 -3.89 2.47
C ARG A 84 -5.88 -2.52 2.89
N LEU A 85 -5.37 -1.76 1.92
CA LEU A 85 -4.94 -0.38 2.16
C LEU A 85 -5.90 0.54 1.45
N LYS A 86 -6.65 1.35 2.21
CA LYS A 86 -7.58 2.32 1.62
C LYS A 86 -7.01 3.72 1.73
N HIS A 87 -6.96 4.41 0.61
CA HIS A 87 -6.49 5.79 0.55
C HIS A 87 -7.50 6.71 1.25
N VAL A 88 -7.09 7.36 2.33
CA VAL A 88 -8.02 8.13 3.17
C VAL A 88 -8.66 9.30 2.41
N PRO A 89 -7.92 10.12 1.62
CA PRO A 89 -8.51 11.24 0.88
C PRO A 89 -9.53 10.86 -0.18
N THR A 90 -9.31 9.75 -0.91
CA THR A 90 -10.14 9.39 -2.08
C THR A 90 -10.96 8.13 -1.90
N ARG A 91 -10.82 7.43 -0.77
CA ARG A 91 -11.57 6.24 -0.35
C ARG A 91 -11.40 4.98 -1.22
N VAL A 92 -10.58 5.05 -2.27
CA VAL A 92 -10.21 3.91 -3.11
C VAL A 92 -9.27 2.95 -2.37
N ASN A 93 -9.38 1.66 -2.67
CA ASN A 93 -8.46 0.63 -2.19
C ASN A 93 -7.23 0.56 -3.12
N LEU A 94 -6.08 0.26 -2.55
CA LEU A 94 -4.89 -0.12 -3.30
C LEU A 94 -5.17 -1.45 -3.99
N HIS A 95 -5.12 -1.44 -5.31
CA HIS A 95 -5.63 -2.51 -6.15
C HIS A 95 -4.62 -2.88 -7.23
N THR A 96 -4.61 -4.15 -7.65
CA THR A 96 -3.87 -4.54 -8.85
C THR A 96 -4.50 -5.73 -9.55
N HIS A 97 -4.16 -5.91 -10.82
CA HIS A 97 -4.83 -6.86 -11.71
C HIS A 97 -3.95 -7.15 -12.92
N GLY A 98 -4.32 -8.11 -13.78
CA GLY A 98 -3.53 -8.55 -14.94
C GLY A 98 -3.35 -7.55 -16.11
N ILE A 99 -3.44 -6.25 -15.87
CA ILE A 99 -3.29 -5.18 -16.86
C ILE A 99 -1.87 -4.61 -16.80
N GLN A 100 -1.32 -4.22 -17.95
CA GLN A 100 0.01 -3.62 -18.03
C GLN A 100 0.01 -2.16 -17.59
N SER A 101 1.03 -1.78 -16.82
CA SER A 101 1.26 -0.40 -16.41
C SER A 101 1.63 0.49 -17.60
N PRO A 102 1.27 1.79 -17.57
CA PRO A 102 1.36 2.66 -18.74
C PRO A 102 2.79 3.05 -19.15
N VAL A 103 3.78 3.00 -18.24
CA VAL A 103 5.14 3.49 -18.50
C VAL A 103 6.13 2.34 -18.63
N SER A 104 6.27 1.50 -17.61
CA SER A 104 7.23 0.38 -17.62
C SER A 104 6.70 -0.90 -18.28
N GLY A 105 5.38 -1.03 -18.43
CA GLY A 105 4.74 -2.25 -18.94
C GLY A 105 4.74 -3.42 -17.95
N GLN A 106 5.02 -3.16 -16.68
CA GLN A 106 4.86 -4.11 -15.57
C GLN A 106 3.37 -4.29 -15.22
N GLN A 107 3.02 -4.78 -14.03
CA GLN A 107 1.62 -4.87 -13.63
C GLN A 107 1.10 -3.50 -13.16
N GLU A 108 -0.05 -3.07 -13.66
CA GLU A 108 -0.69 -1.82 -13.23
C GLU A 108 -1.20 -1.94 -11.79
N VAL A 109 -0.85 -0.96 -10.95
CA VAL A 109 -1.43 -0.76 -9.62
C VAL A 109 -2.31 0.48 -9.67
N SER A 110 -3.52 0.37 -9.14
CA SER A 110 -4.58 1.36 -9.28
C SER A 110 -5.32 1.58 -7.97
N GLY A 111 -6.14 2.63 -7.95
CA GLY A 111 -7.14 2.87 -6.92
C GLY A 111 -8.50 2.38 -7.40
N PHE A 112 -9.08 1.40 -6.71
CA PHE A 112 -10.36 0.79 -7.06
C PHE A 112 -11.41 0.93 -5.95
N GLY A 113 -12.68 1.00 -6.35
CA GLY A 113 -13.81 0.97 -5.44
C GLY A 113 -13.92 2.21 -4.54
N ASP A 114 -14.50 2.00 -3.36
CA ASP A 114 -14.83 3.05 -2.39
C ASP A 114 -15.08 2.46 -0.99
N ASP A 115 -15.94 3.10 -0.19
CA ASP A 115 -16.32 2.61 1.13
C ASP A 115 -17.22 1.39 1.14
N GLU A 116 -17.98 1.18 0.08
CA GLU A 116 -18.94 0.08 -0.05
C GLU A 116 -18.48 -0.96 -1.08
N THR A 117 -17.50 -0.61 -1.92
CA THR A 117 -17.01 -1.43 -3.04
C THR A 117 -15.57 -1.86 -2.81
N SER A 118 -15.34 -3.17 -2.77
CA SER A 118 -14.04 -3.82 -2.67
C SER A 118 -14.13 -5.23 -3.25
N ASP A 119 -13.02 -5.78 -3.73
CA ASP A 119 -12.92 -7.17 -4.20
C ASP A 119 -11.60 -7.85 -3.78
N GLU A 120 -11.39 -9.08 -4.23
CA GLU A 120 -10.22 -9.91 -3.89
C GLU A 120 -8.89 -9.30 -4.36
N ASN A 121 -8.92 -8.41 -5.36
CA ASN A 121 -7.74 -7.74 -5.90
C ASN A 121 -7.31 -6.50 -5.08
N ASP A 122 -8.03 -6.22 -3.98
CA ASP A 122 -7.63 -5.20 -3.01
C ASP A 122 -6.75 -5.78 -1.88
N VAL A 123 -6.53 -7.09 -1.86
CA VAL A 123 -5.92 -7.81 -0.74
C VAL A 123 -4.42 -8.02 -0.97
N TRP A 124 -3.63 -7.59 0.00
CA TRP A 124 -2.18 -7.68 0.04
C TRP A 124 -1.75 -8.44 1.28
N LYS A 125 -0.59 -9.08 1.28
CA LYS A 125 0.08 -9.58 2.48
C LYS A 125 1.25 -8.68 2.82
N VAL A 126 1.37 -8.34 4.10
CA VAL A 126 2.53 -7.63 4.62
C VAL A 126 3.60 -8.66 4.96
N GLN A 127 4.78 -8.56 4.35
CA GLN A 127 5.88 -9.49 4.60
C GLN A 127 7.14 -8.72 4.95
N GLN A 128 8.03 -9.37 5.70
CA GLN A 128 9.35 -8.84 5.96
C GLN A 128 10.10 -8.68 4.65
N TYR A 129 10.84 -7.58 4.49
CA TYR A 129 11.69 -7.42 3.31
C TYR A 129 12.79 -8.49 3.26
N ASN A 130 13.36 -8.83 4.43
CA ASN A 130 14.38 -9.86 4.61
C ASN A 130 13.85 -10.92 5.57
N GLU A 131 13.41 -12.06 5.04
CA GLU A 131 12.77 -13.15 5.82
C GLU A 131 13.73 -13.82 6.83
N ASP A 132 15.05 -13.71 6.63
CA ASP A 132 16.06 -14.28 7.52
C ASP A 132 16.41 -13.37 8.72
N ASP A 133 15.76 -12.20 8.83
CA ASP A 133 16.07 -11.24 9.88
C ASP A 133 15.34 -11.55 11.19
N GLU A 134 15.92 -12.47 11.98
CA GLU A 134 15.45 -12.82 13.35
C GLU A 134 15.49 -11.64 14.34
N GLN A 135 15.91 -10.43 13.93
CA GLN A 135 15.87 -9.25 14.81
C GLN A 135 14.45 -8.76 15.09
N TYR A 136 13.48 -9.13 14.25
CA TYR A 136 12.12 -8.63 14.34
C TYR A 136 11.18 -9.62 15.03
N ASP A 137 10.23 -9.09 15.78
CA ASP A 137 9.15 -9.89 16.33
C ASP A 137 8.08 -10.19 15.26
N ASP A 138 7.05 -10.93 15.66
CA ASP A 138 6.03 -11.46 14.73
C ASP A 138 5.10 -10.37 14.14
N PHE A 139 5.30 -9.10 14.47
CA PHE A 139 4.38 -7.99 14.13
C PHE A 139 5.00 -6.96 13.19
N TRP A 140 4.16 -6.39 12.32
CA TRP A 140 4.52 -5.29 11.46
C TRP A 140 4.62 -3.98 12.25
N ARG A 141 5.75 -3.25 12.13
CA ARG A 141 5.98 -2.00 12.87
C ARG A 141 6.41 -0.82 12.00
N VAL A 142 6.17 0.37 12.54
CA VAL A 142 6.70 1.64 12.04
C VAL A 142 8.23 1.58 11.96
N GLY A 143 8.80 2.04 10.85
CA GLY A 143 10.24 2.08 10.61
C GLY A 143 10.87 0.75 10.18
N GLN A 144 10.14 -0.36 10.18
CA GLN A 144 10.63 -1.64 9.68
C GLN A 144 10.45 -1.76 8.16
N PRO A 145 11.49 -2.18 7.41
CA PRO A 145 11.37 -2.48 6.00
C PRO A 145 10.44 -3.67 5.74
N PHE A 146 9.53 -3.51 4.80
CA PHE A 146 8.57 -4.54 4.42
C PHE A 146 8.32 -4.55 2.91
N VAL A 147 7.67 -5.61 2.43
CA VAL A 147 7.09 -5.69 1.09
C VAL A 147 5.59 -5.94 1.19
N LEU A 148 4.84 -5.51 0.17
CA LEU A 148 3.42 -5.83 0.01
C LEU A 148 3.26 -6.80 -1.15
N ARG A 149 2.83 -8.03 -0.87
CA ARG A 149 2.57 -9.06 -1.87
C ARG A 149 1.10 -9.13 -2.17
N HIS A 150 0.70 -8.86 -3.41
CA HIS A 150 -0.68 -9.00 -3.82
C HIS A 150 -1.11 -10.47 -3.77
N VAL A 151 -2.27 -10.75 -3.17
CA VAL A 151 -2.72 -12.14 -2.93
C VAL A 151 -3.04 -12.87 -4.23
N GLU A 152 -3.77 -12.23 -5.15
CA GLU A 152 -4.25 -12.91 -6.36
C GLU A 152 -3.20 -13.06 -7.46
N THR A 153 -2.22 -12.15 -7.52
CA THR A 153 -1.24 -12.10 -8.62
C THR A 153 0.18 -12.46 -8.20
N ASP A 154 0.43 -12.62 -6.90
CA ASP A 154 1.74 -12.87 -6.30
C ASP A 154 2.80 -11.80 -6.62
N ARG A 155 2.36 -10.61 -7.09
CA ARG A 155 3.26 -9.51 -7.42
C ARG A 155 3.48 -8.62 -6.21
N LEU A 156 4.70 -8.09 -6.08
CA LEU A 156 5.10 -7.16 -5.05
C LEU A 156 4.82 -5.72 -5.47
N LEU A 157 4.31 -4.90 -4.55
CA LEU A 157 4.20 -3.46 -4.77
C LEU A 157 5.58 -2.87 -5.01
N HIS A 158 5.73 -2.17 -6.13
CA HIS A 158 7.00 -1.71 -6.66
C HIS A 158 6.92 -0.24 -7.08
N SER A 159 8.01 0.50 -6.97
CA SER A 159 8.13 1.84 -7.56
C SER A 159 9.56 2.10 -8.00
N HIS A 160 9.75 3.07 -8.90
CA HIS A 160 11.06 3.30 -9.52
C HIS A 160 11.15 4.72 -10.09
N GLU A 161 12.31 5.12 -10.59
CA GLU A 161 12.56 6.47 -11.13
C GLU A 161 11.84 6.80 -12.44
N MET A 162 11.14 5.84 -13.08
CA MET A 162 10.31 6.17 -14.22
C MET A 162 9.08 6.95 -13.78
N LEU A 163 8.86 8.11 -14.41
CA LEU A 163 7.77 9.01 -14.09
C LEU A 163 6.47 8.54 -14.74
N LEU A 164 5.39 8.51 -13.95
CA LEU A 164 4.04 8.42 -14.47
C LEU A 164 3.59 9.78 -15.03
N GLU A 165 3.88 10.85 -14.30
CA GLU A 165 3.64 12.23 -14.68
C GLU A 165 4.65 13.17 -14.00
N GLU A 166 4.60 14.47 -14.28
CA GLU A 166 5.56 15.43 -13.74
C GLU A 166 5.59 15.40 -12.20
N GLY A 167 6.73 15.01 -11.63
CA GLY A 167 6.93 14.93 -10.18
C GLY A 167 6.38 13.68 -9.51
N ALA A 168 5.79 12.74 -10.26
CA ALA A 168 5.20 11.51 -9.75
C ALA A 168 5.81 10.27 -10.42
N ASN A 169 6.32 9.36 -9.61
CA ASN A 169 6.88 8.09 -10.08
C ASN A 169 5.78 7.05 -10.26
N GLU A 170 5.93 6.20 -11.27
CA GLU A 170 5.03 5.06 -11.47
C GLU A 170 5.11 4.07 -10.30
N VAL A 171 3.96 3.47 -9.98
CA VAL A 171 3.82 2.37 -9.04
C VAL A 171 3.23 1.18 -9.78
N THR A 172 3.78 0.00 -9.52
CA THR A 172 3.50 -1.21 -10.29
C THR A 172 3.51 -2.44 -9.40
N GLY A 173 3.02 -3.56 -9.92
CA GLY A 173 3.26 -4.88 -9.37
C GLY A 173 4.42 -5.54 -10.11
N TYR A 174 5.41 -6.04 -9.38
CA TYR A 174 6.59 -6.69 -9.93
C TYR A 174 6.82 -8.09 -9.36
N GLU A 175 7.57 -8.93 -10.08
CA GLU A 175 7.67 -10.35 -9.75
C GLU A 175 8.83 -10.71 -8.83
N GLU A 176 9.87 -9.89 -8.81
CA GLU A 176 11.07 -10.13 -8.00
C GLU A 176 11.08 -9.20 -6.78
N ASN A 177 11.53 -9.72 -5.65
CA ASN A 177 11.86 -8.91 -4.47
C ASN A 177 13.22 -8.24 -4.70
N ASP A 178 13.20 -6.98 -5.13
CA ASP A 178 14.37 -6.14 -5.33
C ASP A 178 14.31 -4.89 -4.44
N GLU A 179 15.29 -3.99 -4.56
CA GLU A 179 15.35 -2.75 -3.79
C GLU A 179 14.15 -1.81 -4.02
N ASN A 180 13.47 -1.96 -5.15
CA ASN A 180 12.31 -1.15 -5.55
C ASN A 180 10.97 -1.72 -5.04
N SER A 181 11.00 -2.88 -4.40
CA SER A 181 9.87 -3.44 -3.66
C SER A 181 9.91 -3.11 -2.17
N MET A 182 10.95 -2.41 -1.70
CA MET A 182 11.14 -2.09 -0.28
C MET A 182 10.38 -0.83 0.13
N TRP A 183 9.49 -0.99 1.12
CA TRP A 183 8.71 0.08 1.73
C TRP A 183 8.98 0.19 3.22
N VAL A 184 8.68 1.35 3.79
CA VAL A 184 8.69 1.58 5.24
C VAL A 184 7.50 2.44 5.65
N VAL A 185 6.90 2.14 6.80
CA VAL A 185 5.90 3.02 7.42
C VAL A 185 6.64 4.11 8.18
N THR A 186 6.31 5.37 7.90
CA THR A 186 6.99 6.55 8.45
C THR A 186 5.99 7.70 8.64
N PHE A 187 6.31 8.61 9.56
CA PHE A 187 5.50 9.81 9.88
C PHE A 187 6.36 11.08 9.95
N ASP A 188 7.59 11.02 9.42
CA ASP A 188 8.63 12.06 9.50
C ASP A 188 8.50 13.15 8.42
#